data_AF-A8Q7D0-F1
#
_entry.id   AF-A8Q7D0-F1
#
_cell.length_a   1.000
_cell.length_b   1.000
_cell.length_c   1.000
_cell.angle_alpha   90.00
_cell.angle_beta   90.00
_cell.angle_gamma   90.00
#
_symmetry.space_group_name_H-M   'P 1'
#
loop_
_entity.id
_entity.type
_entity.pdbx_description
1 polymer ?
#
loop_
_entity_poly.entity_id
_entity_poly.type
_entity_poly.pdbx_seq_one_letter_code
_entity_poly.pdbx_strand_id
1 'polypeptide(L)'
;MPLPQDLRTSLLKRQYRPDAYDHGYNEEQEDDDEVGELPNVRAQQYHVPPARAPGAYAPLSCDDCFSSALEIDIPCIVSSPGDSEKHATIRAYFTPPCSGLTPSSTVMVCHHGAGFGALSFALMAKEVSRISKGELGVLAYDCRGHGKTTFPLEEKKNMSLEALTSDLLALLRTMFRDVNQRPSFLFVGHSMGGAVVVEAAHALEREHDIRVAGVAMIDIVEDTSLQLLPDMSRIVRQRPLGFASLESAIQWHIKTRTIRNAESARRSVPSLVHLMRGYRDLPWRWNAELIETEPYWTGWFKGLSSKFLACHAARLLILAETDRLDRTLMIGQMQGKYQLVVNPHAGHCVQEDDPTSTADTLFHFWRRNDKLPPGLRAVGPS
;
A
#
# COMPACT_ATOMS: atom_id res chain seq x y z
N MET A 1 -6.93 -25.89 -3.84
CA MET A 1 -6.42 -26.14 -5.20
C MET A 1 -5.09 -25.42 -5.37
N PRO A 2 -4.14 -25.94 -6.17
CA PRO A 2 -2.94 -25.19 -6.48
C PRO A 2 -3.28 -23.95 -7.32
N LEU A 3 -2.54 -22.87 -7.10
CA LEU A 3 -2.56 -21.66 -7.93
C LEU A 3 -2.27 -22.02 -9.40
N PRO A 4 -2.77 -21.24 -10.39
CA PRO A 4 -2.46 -21.43 -11.81
C PRO A 4 -0.96 -21.71 -12.10
N GLN A 5 -0.67 -22.61 -13.05
CA GLN A 5 0.70 -23.06 -13.39
C GLN A 5 1.66 -21.95 -13.85
N ASP A 6 1.13 -20.78 -14.22
CA ASP A 6 1.92 -19.63 -14.69
C ASP A 6 2.44 -18.75 -13.54
N LEU A 7 2.04 -19.02 -12.29
CA LEU A 7 2.43 -18.23 -11.12
C LEU A 7 3.72 -18.75 -10.52
N ARG A 8 4.82 -18.00 -10.67
CA ARG A 8 6.11 -18.38 -10.08
C ARG A 8 6.11 -17.98 -8.60
N THR A 9 6.32 -18.98 -7.73
CA THR A 9 6.55 -18.73 -6.30
C THR A 9 8.00 -18.32 -6.13
N SER A 10 8.24 -17.08 -5.68
CA SER A 10 9.60 -16.63 -5.35
C SER A 10 9.89 -16.90 -3.87
N LEU A 11 11.10 -17.35 -3.55
CA LEU A 11 11.55 -17.43 -2.16
C LEU A 11 11.62 -16.02 -1.55
N LEU A 12 11.03 -15.85 -0.35
CA LEU A 12 11.10 -14.60 0.43
C LEU A 12 12.53 -14.25 0.91
N LYS A 13 13.47 -15.21 0.84
CA LYS A 13 14.81 -15.08 1.42
C LYS A 13 15.79 -14.27 0.55
N ARG A 14 16.29 -13.18 1.13
CA ARG A 14 17.71 -12.83 1.04
C ARG A 14 18.23 -12.58 2.45
N GLN A 15 18.85 -13.61 3.04
CA GLN A 15 19.64 -13.42 4.26
C GLN A 15 20.85 -12.56 3.90
N TYR A 16 20.89 -11.35 4.46
CA TYR A 16 22.08 -10.50 4.43
C TYR A 16 23.05 -11.00 5.52
N ARG A 17 24.27 -11.37 5.13
CA ARG A 17 25.40 -11.54 6.04
C ARG A 17 26.15 -10.20 6.10
N PRO A 18 26.34 -9.57 7.27
CA PRO A 18 27.18 -8.40 7.37
C PRO A 18 28.64 -8.82 7.38
N ASP A 19 29.43 -8.30 6.44
CA ASP A 19 30.89 -8.28 6.55
C ASP A 19 31.28 -7.12 7.47
N ALA A 20 32.14 -7.41 8.44
CA ALA A 20 32.55 -6.50 9.49
C ALA A 20 33.35 -5.31 8.94
N TYR A 21 32.89 -4.09 9.23
CA TYR A 21 33.70 -2.88 9.15
C TYR A 21 33.75 -2.24 10.54
N ASP A 22 34.95 -2.22 11.10
CA ASP A 22 35.33 -1.62 12.37
C ASP A 22 35.44 -0.10 12.22
N HIS A 23 34.71 0.66 13.03
CA HIS A 23 34.98 2.07 13.24
C HIS A 23 34.78 2.42 14.72
N GLY A 24 35.85 2.99 15.29
CA GLY A 24 36.01 3.30 16.70
C GLY A 24 34.99 4.27 17.27
N TYR A 25 34.70 4.02 18.54
CA TYR A 25 33.81 4.78 19.40
C TYR A 25 34.44 6.12 19.83
N ASN A 26 33.59 7.14 19.97
CA ASN A 26 33.76 8.17 20.99
C ASN A 26 32.36 8.54 21.50
N GLU A 27 32.14 8.33 22.80
CA GLU A 27 30.94 8.71 23.56
C GLU A 27 31.07 10.16 24.00
N GLU A 28 30.02 11.00 23.88
CA GLU A 28 29.68 12.04 24.89
C GLU A 28 28.16 12.38 24.87
N GLN A 29 27.57 12.16 26.04
CA GLN A 29 26.41 12.70 26.81
C GLN A 29 25.16 13.42 26.22
N GLU A 30 24.05 13.08 26.91
CA GLU A 30 22.70 13.64 27.15
C GLU A 30 22.68 15.17 27.46
N ASP A 31 21.60 15.97 27.48
CA ASP A 31 20.11 15.87 27.45
C ASP A 31 19.57 17.27 27.01
N ASP A 32 18.32 17.38 26.56
CA ASP A 32 17.33 18.39 27.03
C ASP A 32 16.01 18.35 26.25
N ASP A 33 14.91 18.27 27.00
CA ASP A 33 13.52 18.36 26.57
C ASP A 33 13.08 19.83 26.48
N GLU A 34 12.52 20.27 25.34
CA GLU A 34 11.60 21.41 25.31
C GLU A 34 10.60 21.34 24.14
N VAL A 35 9.34 21.66 24.43
CA VAL A 35 8.21 21.66 23.49
C VAL A 35 8.09 23.05 22.85
N GLY A 36 8.25 23.18 21.53
CA GLY A 36 7.90 24.40 20.79
C GLY A 36 8.52 24.53 19.39
N GLU A 37 7.65 24.81 18.40
CA GLU A 37 7.93 25.21 17.00
C GLU A 37 8.56 24.20 16.03
N LEU A 38 7.99 24.13 14.82
CA LEU A 38 8.47 23.30 13.71
C LEU A 38 9.90 23.73 13.33
N PRO A 39 10.88 22.81 13.32
CA PRO A 39 12.26 23.18 13.07
C PRO A 39 12.42 23.73 11.65
N ASN A 40 13.02 24.92 11.57
CA ASN A 40 13.45 25.54 10.33
C ASN A 40 14.69 24.78 9.81
N VAL A 41 14.47 23.67 9.09
CA VAL A 41 15.54 22.81 8.56
C VAL A 41 16.21 23.49 7.36
N ARG A 42 17.11 24.44 7.63
CA ARG A 42 18.07 24.93 6.64
C ARG A 42 19.23 23.92 6.54
N ALA A 43 19.46 23.40 5.32
CA ALA A 43 20.72 22.82 4.82
C ALA A 43 21.20 21.42 5.30
N GLN A 44 20.33 20.48 5.69
CA GLN A 44 20.72 19.07 5.97
C GLN A 44 20.34 18.07 4.87
N GLN A 45 20.37 18.48 3.60
CA GLN A 45 19.88 17.66 2.47
C GLN A 45 20.67 16.37 2.15
N TYR A 46 21.72 16.02 2.89
CA TYR A 46 22.74 15.11 2.34
C TYR A 46 23.21 13.95 3.22
N HIS A 47 22.83 13.85 4.49
CA HIS A 47 23.35 12.78 5.34
C HIS A 47 22.30 12.21 6.30
N VAL A 48 21.86 10.99 6.04
CA VAL A 48 21.23 10.17 7.08
C VAL A 48 22.38 9.54 7.87
N PRO A 49 22.48 9.77 9.19
CA PRO A 49 23.54 9.17 9.97
C PRO A 49 23.39 7.63 9.95
N PRO A 50 24.49 6.88 10.09
CA PRO A 50 24.42 5.44 10.32
C PRO A 50 23.48 5.11 11.49
N ALA A 51 22.93 3.90 11.48
CA ALA A 51 22.03 3.50 12.54
C ALA A 51 22.79 3.45 13.89
N ARG A 52 22.33 4.19 14.91
CA ARG A 52 23.04 4.27 16.22
C ARG A 52 23.00 2.93 16.97
N ALA A 53 21.96 2.13 16.74
CA ALA A 53 21.79 0.78 17.27
C ALA A 53 21.29 -0.15 16.15
N PRO A 54 22.17 -0.64 15.26
CA PRO A 54 21.75 -1.36 14.05
C PRO A 54 20.84 -2.56 14.31
N GLY A 55 21.05 -3.29 15.41
CA GLY A 55 20.21 -4.42 15.80
C GLY A 55 18.73 -4.06 16.06
N ALA A 56 18.45 -2.85 16.56
CA ALA A 56 17.09 -2.37 16.79
C ALA A 56 16.35 -2.07 15.48
N TYR A 57 17.10 -1.84 14.39
CA TYR A 57 16.59 -1.50 13.07
C TYR A 57 16.88 -2.57 12.02
N ALA A 58 17.33 -3.76 12.43
CA ALA A 58 17.60 -4.87 11.54
C ALA A 58 16.30 -5.31 10.82
N PRO A 59 16.33 -5.54 9.49
CA PRO A 59 15.17 -6.01 8.74
C PRO A 59 14.53 -7.26 9.34
N LEU A 60 13.20 -7.33 9.27
CA LEU A 60 12.42 -8.51 9.64
C LEU A 60 11.83 -9.14 8.37
N SER A 61 11.76 -10.47 8.34
CA SER A 61 11.07 -11.21 7.27
C SER A 61 9.55 -11.00 7.37
N CYS A 62 8.81 -11.24 6.27
CA CYS A 62 7.34 -11.22 6.23
C CYS A 62 6.75 -12.63 6.03
N ASP A 63 7.53 -13.69 6.28
CA ASP A 63 7.15 -15.10 6.04
C ASP A 63 5.99 -15.56 6.95
N ASP A 64 5.77 -14.88 8.07
CA ASP A 64 4.65 -15.09 8.99
C ASP A 64 3.43 -14.18 8.70
N CYS A 65 3.53 -13.29 7.71
CA CYS A 65 2.46 -12.36 7.32
C CYS A 65 1.66 -12.85 6.10
N PHE A 66 2.32 -13.52 5.15
CA PHE A 66 1.71 -14.03 3.93
C PHE A 66 2.10 -15.48 3.69
N SER A 67 1.19 -16.26 3.11
CA SER A 67 1.46 -17.67 2.79
C SER A 67 2.46 -17.83 1.63
N SER A 68 2.48 -16.88 0.70
CA SER A 68 3.40 -16.91 -0.44
C SER A 68 3.74 -15.51 -0.97
N ALA A 69 4.90 -15.43 -1.64
CA ALA A 69 5.26 -14.31 -2.51
C ALA A 69 5.30 -14.81 -3.96
N LEU A 70 4.61 -14.10 -4.84
CA LEU A 70 4.34 -14.48 -6.22
C LEU A 70 4.99 -13.47 -7.18
N GLU A 71 5.43 -13.97 -8.32
CA GLU A 71 5.76 -13.19 -9.52
C GLU A 71 4.72 -13.55 -10.59
N ILE A 72 4.04 -12.52 -11.09
CA ILE A 72 2.84 -12.69 -11.91
C ILE A 72 3.02 -11.89 -13.19
N ASP A 73 3.14 -12.59 -14.30
CA ASP A 73 3.24 -11.95 -15.61
C ASP A 73 1.85 -11.51 -16.09
N ILE A 74 1.68 -10.19 -16.24
CA ILE A 74 0.45 -9.57 -16.75
C ILE A 74 0.71 -8.94 -18.11
N PRO A 75 -0.28 -8.92 -19.03
CA PRO A 75 -0.16 -8.17 -20.27
C PRO A 75 -0.14 -6.65 -19.97
N CYS A 76 0.79 -5.92 -20.58
CA CYS A 76 0.76 -4.47 -20.58
C CYS A 76 -0.20 -3.97 -21.66
N ILE A 77 -0.97 -2.91 -21.37
CA ILE A 77 -1.67 -2.18 -22.43
C ILE A 77 -0.62 -1.54 -23.33
N VAL A 78 -0.51 -2.02 -24.57
CA VAL A 78 0.37 -1.42 -25.59
C VAL A 78 -0.33 -0.23 -26.22
N SER A 79 0.37 0.90 -26.24
CA SER A 79 -0.12 2.18 -26.79
C SER A 79 -0.31 2.18 -28.31
N SER A 80 0.07 1.13 -29.04
CA SER A 80 0.01 1.09 -30.51
C SER A 80 -0.33 -0.29 -31.08
N PRO A 81 -1.26 -0.39 -32.06
CA PRO A 81 -1.57 -1.65 -32.73
C PRO A 81 -0.37 -2.11 -33.57
N GLY A 82 0.23 -3.24 -33.23
CA GLY A 82 1.32 -3.86 -33.99
C GLY A 82 2.59 -4.21 -33.20
N ASP A 83 2.73 -3.73 -31.97
CA ASP A 83 3.81 -4.16 -31.08
C ASP A 83 3.55 -5.59 -30.57
N SER A 84 4.62 -6.39 -30.46
CA SER A 84 4.60 -7.69 -29.80
C SER A 84 4.02 -7.57 -28.38
N GLU A 85 3.28 -8.59 -27.92
CA GLU A 85 2.72 -8.64 -26.57
C GLU A 85 3.81 -8.38 -25.53
N LYS A 86 3.70 -7.25 -24.82
CA LYS A 86 4.62 -6.87 -23.74
C LYS A 86 4.04 -7.35 -22.43
N HIS A 87 4.89 -7.93 -21.59
CA HIS A 87 4.52 -8.36 -20.25
C HIS A 87 5.24 -7.54 -19.19
N ALA A 88 4.54 -7.30 -18.08
CA ALA A 88 5.12 -6.85 -16.83
C ALA A 88 5.04 -7.98 -15.81
N THR A 89 6.01 -8.04 -14.91
CA THR A 89 6.02 -9.01 -13.82
C THR A 89 5.66 -8.29 -12.53
N ILE A 90 4.49 -8.60 -11.99
CA ILE A 90 4.00 -8.04 -10.73
C ILE A 90 4.51 -8.88 -9.56
N ARG A 91 5.08 -8.21 -8.56
CA ARG A 91 5.31 -8.78 -7.23
C ARG A 91 4.02 -8.74 -6.43
N ALA A 92 3.55 -9.89 -5.98
CA ALA A 92 2.41 -10.00 -5.08
C ALA A 92 2.73 -10.87 -3.86
N TYR A 93 1.97 -10.68 -2.78
CA TYR A 93 2.00 -11.45 -1.55
C TYR A 93 0.58 -11.91 -1.25
N PHE A 94 0.41 -13.21 -1.04
CA PHE A 94 -0.92 -13.80 -1.03
C PHE A 94 -1.10 -14.83 0.09
N THR A 95 -2.22 -14.73 0.78
CA THR A 95 -2.77 -15.75 1.66
C THR A 95 -4.17 -16.09 1.15
N PRO A 96 -4.39 -17.29 0.57
CA PRO A 96 -5.71 -17.67 0.11
C PRO A 96 -6.68 -17.92 1.28
N PRO A 97 -8.00 -17.79 1.07
CA PRO A 97 -8.99 -18.25 2.04
C PRO A 97 -8.82 -19.74 2.35
N CYS A 98 -9.03 -20.15 3.60
CA CYS A 98 -8.91 -21.54 4.03
C CYS A 98 -9.95 -22.47 3.39
N SER A 99 -11.08 -21.91 2.94
CA SER A 99 -12.10 -22.60 2.13
C SER A 99 -11.64 -22.89 0.69
N GLY A 100 -10.50 -22.36 0.27
CA GLY A 100 -10.09 -22.29 -1.13
C GLY A 100 -10.77 -21.15 -1.89
N LEU A 101 -10.38 -20.98 -3.16
CA LEU A 101 -10.97 -19.99 -4.07
C LEU A 101 -12.27 -20.54 -4.65
N THR A 102 -13.37 -19.98 -4.18
CA THR A 102 -14.73 -20.29 -4.63
C THR A 102 -15.52 -18.99 -4.83
N PRO A 103 -16.64 -19.01 -5.56
CA PRO A 103 -17.52 -17.85 -5.69
C PRO A 103 -18.09 -17.31 -4.38
N SER A 104 -18.11 -18.15 -3.33
CA SER A 104 -18.55 -17.79 -1.98
C SER A 104 -17.42 -17.26 -1.09
N SER A 105 -16.16 -17.39 -1.52
CA SER A 105 -15.01 -16.88 -0.78
C SER A 105 -14.75 -15.41 -1.09
N THR A 106 -14.07 -14.70 -0.19
CA THR A 106 -13.67 -13.31 -0.37
C THR A 106 -12.16 -13.15 -0.28
N VAL A 107 -11.59 -12.34 -1.17
CA VAL A 107 -10.20 -11.89 -1.11
C VAL A 107 -10.16 -10.38 -0.90
N MET A 108 -9.49 -9.97 0.17
CA MET A 108 -9.09 -8.59 0.40
C MET A 108 -7.92 -8.24 -0.52
N VAL A 109 -8.09 -7.25 -1.38
CA VAL A 109 -7.07 -6.81 -2.35
C VAL A 109 -6.55 -5.43 -1.94
N CYS A 110 -5.27 -5.39 -1.58
CA CYS A 110 -4.62 -4.23 -0.97
C CYS A 110 -3.74 -3.49 -1.99
N HIS A 111 -3.99 -2.20 -2.16
CA HIS A 111 -3.18 -1.28 -2.97
C HIS A 111 -2.49 -0.24 -2.08
N HIS A 112 -1.16 -0.18 -2.14
CA HIS A 112 -0.37 0.72 -1.30
C HIS A 112 -0.37 2.17 -1.83
N GLY A 113 0.02 3.11 -0.98
CA GLY A 113 0.23 4.51 -1.36
C GLY A 113 1.51 4.73 -2.18
N ALA A 114 1.64 5.90 -2.80
CA ALA A 114 2.79 6.23 -3.62
C ALA A 114 4.09 6.29 -2.77
N GLY A 115 5.16 5.68 -3.26
CA GLY A 115 6.44 5.57 -2.53
C GLY A 115 6.51 4.42 -1.52
N PHE A 116 5.41 3.70 -1.29
CA PHE A 116 5.31 2.52 -0.43
C PHE A 116 5.35 1.22 -1.26
N GLY A 117 5.02 0.08 -0.63
CA GLY A 117 4.98 -1.23 -1.29
C GLY A 117 3.93 -2.14 -0.67
N ALA A 118 3.72 -3.32 -1.24
CA ALA A 118 2.75 -4.30 -0.75
C ALA A 118 2.95 -4.66 0.73
N LEU A 119 4.20 -4.66 1.18
CA LEU A 119 4.58 -5.01 2.55
C LEU A 119 4.17 -3.96 3.58
N SER A 120 3.70 -2.78 3.16
CA SER A 120 2.98 -1.84 4.05
C SER A 120 1.68 -2.43 4.61
N PHE A 121 1.19 -3.54 4.05
CA PHE A 121 0.04 -4.27 4.60
C PHE A 121 0.43 -5.53 5.38
N ALA A 122 1.72 -5.82 5.59
CA ALA A 122 2.15 -7.13 6.11
C ALA A 122 1.58 -7.46 7.49
N LEU A 123 1.71 -6.56 8.47
CA LEU A 123 1.18 -6.80 9.81
C LEU A 123 -0.35 -6.77 9.83
N MET A 124 -0.98 -5.87 9.06
CA MET A 124 -2.43 -5.85 8.91
C MET A 124 -2.96 -7.16 8.33
N ALA A 125 -2.33 -7.70 7.28
CA ALA A 125 -2.70 -8.97 6.65
C ALA A 125 -2.56 -10.16 7.61
N LYS A 126 -1.53 -10.16 8.46
CA LYS A 126 -1.33 -11.14 9.53
C LYS A 126 -2.50 -11.10 10.53
N GLU A 127 -2.87 -9.91 10.99
CA GLU A 127 -3.98 -9.72 11.93
C GLU A 127 -5.34 -10.08 11.31
N VAL A 128 -5.58 -9.72 10.03
CA VAL A 128 -6.78 -10.13 9.29
C VAL A 128 -6.88 -11.65 9.19
N SER A 129 -5.77 -12.33 8.86
CA SER A 129 -5.74 -13.79 8.78
C SER A 129 -6.04 -14.44 10.14
N ARG A 130 -5.50 -13.87 11.22
CA ARG A 130 -5.73 -14.32 12.60
C ARG A 130 -7.20 -14.14 13.02
N ILE A 131 -7.76 -12.94 12.89
CA ILE A 131 -9.11 -12.62 13.38
C ILE A 131 -10.21 -13.29 12.53
N SER A 132 -9.98 -13.43 11.22
CA SER A 132 -10.90 -14.13 10.32
C SER A 132 -10.77 -15.66 10.38
N LYS A 133 -9.79 -16.19 11.13
CA LYS A 133 -9.46 -17.63 11.14
C LYS A 133 -9.21 -18.19 9.73
N GLY A 134 -8.64 -17.35 8.86
CA GLY A 134 -8.36 -17.66 7.46
C GLY A 134 -9.58 -17.65 6.53
N GLU A 135 -10.78 -17.27 7.00
CA GLU A 135 -11.96 -17.18 6.11
C GLU A 135 -11.80 -16.07 5.05
N LEU A 136 -11.05 -15.01 5.37
CA LEU A 136 -10.77 -13.90 4.47
C LEU A 136 -9.36 -14.02 3.91
N GLY A 137 -9.25 -14.22 2.58
CA GLY A 137 -7.96 -14.19 1.90
C GLY A 137 -7.42 -12.77 1.80
N VAL A 138 -6.10 -12.62 1.69
CA VAL A 138 -5.44 -11.30 1.56
C VAL A 138 -4.43 -11.34 0.43
N LEU A 139 -4.56 -10.41 -0.51
CA LEU A 139 -3.66 -10.16 -1.64
C LEU A 139 -3.13 -8.73 -1.55
N ALA A 140 -1.82 -8.56 -1.38
CA ALA A 140 -1.15 -7.27 -1.51
C ALA A 140 -0.15 -7.34 -2.66
N TYR A 141 0.03 -6.28 -3.43
CA TYR A 141 0.96 -6.28 -4.56
C TYR A 141 1.70 -4.96 -4.68
N ASP A 142 2.91 -5.02 -5.24
CA ASP A 142 3.69 -3.83 -5.56
C ASP A 142 3.16 -3.30 -6.91
N CYS A 143 2.63 -2.08 -6.94
CA CYS A 143 2.18 -1.49 -8.20
C CYS A 143 3.38 -1.14 -9.10
N ARG A 144 3.11 -0.77 -10.37
CA ARG A 144 4.15 -0.32 -11.31
C ARG A 144 5.08 0.70 -10.67
N GLY A 145 6.37 0.58 -10.96
CA GLY A 145 7.42 1.47 -10.44
C GLY A 145 7.77 1.28 -8.95
N HIS A 146 7.20 0.29 -8.27
CA HIS A 146 7.41 0.06 -6.83
C HIS A 146 7.88 -1.36 -6.53
N GLY A 147 8.50 -1.52 -5.36
CA GLY A 147 8.95 -2.79 -4.80
C GLY A 147 9.73 -3.66 -5.79
N LYS A 148 9.29 -4.91 -5.99
CA LYS A 148 9.95 -5.83 -6.93
C LYS A 148 9.21 -5.98 -8.26
N THR A 149 8.21 -5.15 -8.52
CA THR A 149 7.45 -5.17 -9.76
C THR A 149 8.27 -4.57 -10.91
N THR A 150 8.30 -5.25 -12.05
CA THR A 150 9.07 -4.83 -13.23
C THR A 150 8.17 -4.64 -14.44
N PHE A 151 8.33 -3.50 -15.11
CA PHE A 151 7.65 -3.13 -16.34
C PHE A 151 8.67 -2.82 -17.45
N PRO A 152 8.30 -2.95 -18.73
CA PRO A 152 9.04 -2.36 -19.83
C PRO A 152 9.34 -0.88 -19.57
N LEU A 153 10.52 -0.40 -19.97
CA LEU A 153 11.04 0.91 -19.57
C LEU A 153 10.13 2.07 -20.00
N GLU A 154 9.54 1.95 -21.18
CA GLU A 154 8.60 2.88 -21.79
C GLU A 154 7.27 2.97 -21.02
N GLU A 155 6.80 1.87 -20.43
CA GLU A 155 5.55 1.83 -19.68
C GLU A 155 5.76 2.15 -18.19
N LYS A 156 6.94 1.85 -17.64
CA LYS A 156 7.25 1.98 -16.20
C LYS A 156 6.99 3.38 -15.65
N LYS A 157 7.15 4.44 -16.46
CA LYS A 157 7.01 5.84 -16.03
C LYS A 157 5.57 6.33 -16.03
N ASN A 158 4.67 5.67 -16.75
CA ASN A 158 3.27 6.07 -16.79
C ASN A 158 2.59 5.68 -15.48
N MET A 159 2.44 6.65 -14.58
CA MET A 159 1.78 6.51 -13.28
C MET A 159 0.38 7.13 -13.27
N SER A 160 -0.28 7.22 -14.43
CA SER A 160 -1.65 7.73 -14.49
C SER A 160 -2.62 6.79 -13.75
N LEU A 161 -3.75 7.34 -13.31
CA LEU A 161 -4.78 6.57 -12.62
C LEU A 161 -5.31 5.42 -13.51
N GLU A 162 -5.44 5.66 -14.81
CA GLU A 162 -5.87 4.67 -15.80
C GLU A 162 -4.87 3.52 -15.91
N ALA A 163 -3.57 3.84 -15.96
CA ALA A 163 -2.50 2.84 -16.06
C ALA A 163 -2.43 1.95 -14.81
N LEU A 164 -2.48 2.57 -13.62
CA LEU A 164 -2.49 1.85 -12.34
C LEU A 164 -3.74 0.96 -12.19
N THR A 165 -4.90 1.49 -12.58
CA THR A 165 -6.17 0.73 -12.55
C THR A 165 -6.13 -0.45 -13.51
N SER A 166 -5.62 -0.24 -14.72
CA SER A 166 -5.47 -1.31 -15.71
C SER A 166 -4.59 -2.44 -15.19
N ASP A 167 -3.46 -2.13 -14.53
CA ASP A 167 -2.58 -3.15 -13.98
C ASP A 167 -3.27 -3.99 -12.92
N LEU A 168 -4.05 -3.36 -12.04
CA LEU A 168 -4.83 -4.06 -11.03
C LEU A 168 -5.83 -5.01 -11.69
N LEU A 169 -6.56 -4.54 -12.70
CA LEU A 169 -7.52 -5.39 -13.43
C LEU A 169 -6.82 -6.55 -14.14
N ALA A 170 -5.68 -6.30 -14.79
CA ALA A 170 -4.89 -7.33 -15.46
C ALA A 170 -4.33 -8.36 -14.47
N LEU A 171 -3.88 -7.92 -13.29
CA LEU A 171 -3.45 -8.78 -12.18
C LEU A 171 -4.60 -9.68 -11.72
N LEU A 172 -5.77 -9.10 -11.42
CA LEU A 172 -6.92 -9.87 -10.94
C LEU A 172 -7.42 -10.88 -11.98
N ARG A 173 -7.50 -10.47 -13.24
CA ARG A 173 -7.87 -11.37 -14.34
C ARG A 173 -6.85 -12.47 -14.55
N THR A 174 -5.57 -12.22 -14.28
CA THR A 174 -4.50 -13.21 -14.39
C THR A 174 -4.51 -14.20 -13.23
N MET A 175 -4.72 -13.73 -12.00
CA MET A 175 -4.76 -14.59 -10.81
C MET A 175 -6.05 -15.39 -10.68
N PHE A 176 -7.18 -14.80 -11.06
CA PHE A 176 -8.52 -15.34 -10.86
C PHE A 176 -9.25 -15.56 -12.20
N ARG A 177 -8.56 -16.24 -13.13
CA ARG A 177 -9.02 -16.51 -14.51
C ARG A 177 -10.32 -17.32 -14.57
N ASP A 178 -10.41 -18.38 -13.76
CA ASP A 178 -11.59 -19.26 -13.75
C ASP A 178 -12.78 -18.56 -13.08
N VAL A 179 -13.75 -18.15 -13.91
CA VAL A 179 -14.99 -17.50 -13.48
C VAL A 179 -15.75 -18.35 -12.46
N ASN A 180 -15.69 -19.68 -12.56
CA ASN A 180 -16.39 -20.57 -11.64
C ASN A 180 -15.72 -20.68 -10.26
N GLN A 181 -14.49 -20.19 -10.11
CA GLN A 181 -13.72 -20.18 -8.86
C GLN A 181 -13.43 -18.77 -8.36
N ARG A 182 -13.90 -17.74 -9.08
CA ARG A 182 -13.52 -16.36 -8.81
C ARG A 182 -14.16 -15.86 -7.50
N PRO A 183 -13.35 -15.39 -6.53
CA PRO A 183 -13.88 -14.90 -5.27
C PRO A 183 -14.57 -13.53 -5.44
N SER A 184 -15.29 -13.11 -4.39
CA SER A 184 -15.63 -11.70 -4.23
C SER A 184 -14.39 -10.89 -3.84
N PHE A 185 -14.32 -9.64 -4.24
CA PHE A 185 -13.21 -8.74 -3.86
C PHE A 185 -13.64 -7.70 -2.83
N LEU A 186 -12.86 -7.58 -1.77
CA LEU A 186 -12.88 -6.43 -0.87
C LEU A 186 -11.66 -5.59 -1.15
N PHE A 187 -11.84 -4.43 -1.79
CA PHE A 187 -10.73 -3.55 -2.08
C PHE A 187 -10.33 -2.70 -0.89
N VAL A 188 -9.02 -2.55 -0.68
CA VAL A 188 -8.44 -1.70 0.36
C VAL A 188 -7.31 -0.89 -0.25
N GLY A 189 -7.42 0.43 -0.26
CA GLY A 189 -6.43 1.31 -0.85
C GLY A 189 -5.97 2.40 0.10
N HIS A 190 -4.66 2.55 0.27
CA HIS A 190 -4.06 3.64 1.04
C HIS A 190 -3.62 4.78 0.13
N SER A 191 -3.97 6.03 0.47
CA SER A 191 -3.55 7.22 -0.27
C SER A 191 -3.83 7.09 -1.79
N MET A 192 -2.82 7.20 -2.66
CA MET A 192 -2.91 6.90 -4.11
C MET A 192 -3.64 5.59 -4.41
N GLY A 193 -3.38 4.52 -3.65
CA GLY A 193 -4.04 3.23 -3.82
C GLY A 193 -5.54 3.27 -3.58
N GLY A 194 -6.02 4.20 -2.74
CA GLY A 194 -7.45 4.47 -2.54
C GLY A 194 -8.15 4.88 -3.83
N ALA A 195 -7.51 5.77 -4.61
CA ALA A 195 -8.04 6.18 -5.92
C ALA A 195 -8.10 5.02 -6.91
N VAL A 196 -7.01 4.23 -6.98
CA VAL A 196 -6.93 3.09 -7.90
C VAL A 196 -8.01 2.06 -7.61
N VAL A 197 -8.24 1.73 -6.34
CA VAL A 197 -9.25 0.72 -6.03
C VAL A 197 -10.69 1.18 -6.23
N VAL A 198 -10.97 2.48 -6.08
CA VAL A 198 -12.28 3.06 -6.41
C VAL A 198 -12.55 2.92 -7.91
N GLU A 199 -11.57 3.25 -8.76
CA GLU A 199 -11.69 3.06 -10.21
C GLU A 199 -11.83 1.59 -10.62
N ALA A 200 -11.02 0.72 -10.01
CA ALA A 200 -11.11 -0.72 -10.27
C ALA A 200 -12.48 -1.27 -9.87
N ALA A 201 -13.06 -0.82 -8.76
CA ALA A 201 -14.42 -1.18 -8.37
C ALA A 201 -15.44 -0.77 -9.43
N HIS A 202 -15.40 0.47 -9.92
CA HIS A 202 -16.29 0.93 -11.00
C HIS A 202 -16.11 0.16 -12.32
N ALA A 203 -14.89 -0.24 -12.64
CA ALA A 203 -14.63 -1.07 -13.80
C ALA A 203 -15.27 -2.46 -13.66
N LEU A 204 -15.08 -3.09 -12.50
CA LEU A 204 -15.59 -4.43 -12.22
C LEU A 204 -17.09 -4.47 -11.97
N GLU A 205 -17.70 -3.43 -11.41
CA GLU A 205 -19.16 -3.33 -11.23
C GLU A 205 -19.93 -3.29 -12.55
N ARG A 206 -19.26 -2.92 -13.66
CA ARG A 206 -19.81 -2.99 -15.02
C ARG A 206 -19.71 -4.40 -15.62
N GLU A 207 -18.95 -5.29 -15.00
CA GLU A 207 -18.77 -6.69 -15.40
C GLU A 207 -19.67 -7.57 -14.51
N HIS A 208 -20.46 -8.46 -15.12
CA HIS A 208 -21.45 -9.26 -14.37
C HIS A 208 -20.84 -10.48 -13.65
N ASP A 209 -19.59 -10.81 -13.92
CA ASP A 209 -18.90 -12.02 -13.47
C ASP A 209 -17.92 -11.77 -12.31
N ILE A 210 -17.86 -10.54 -11.78
CA ILE A 210 -17.00 -10.17 -10.64
C ILE A 210 -17.82 -9.44 -9.58
N ARG A 211 -17.89 -10.02 -8.38
CA ARG A 211 -18.55 -9.38 -7.24
C ARG A 211 -17.56 -8.52 -6.47
N VAL A 212 -17.82 -7.21 -6.39
CA VAL A 212 -17.13 -6.30 -5.48
C VAL A 212 -17.92 -6.21 -4.17
N ALA A 213 -17.40 -6.82 -3.10
CA ALA A 213 -18.04 -6.84 -1.79
C ALA A 213 -17.93 -5.48 -1.07
N GLY A 214 -16.84 -4.75 -1.28
CA GLY A 214 -16.64 -3.43 -0.67
C GLY A 214 -15.38 -2.73 -1.16
N VAL A 215 -15.30 -1.43 -0.88
CA VAL A 215 -14.15 -0.57 -1.11
C VAL A 215 -13.83 0.18 0.19
N ALA A 216 -12.58 0.08 0.64
CA ALA A 216 -12.06 0.80 1.78
C ALA A 216 -10.93 1.75 1.33
N MET A 217 -11.07 3.02 1.70
CA MET A 217 -10.03 4.04 1.53
C MET A 217 -9.37 4.32 2.88
N ILE A 218 -8.04 4.36 2.89
CA ILE A 218 -7.24 4.66 4.09
C ILE A 218 -6.51 5.98 3.89
N ASP A 219 -6.81 6.91 4.78
CA ASP A 219 -6.20 8.23 4.98
C ASP A 219 -6.07 9.05 3.69
N ILE A 220 -7.19 9.20 2.99
CA ILE A 220 -7.27 9.96 1.74
C ILE A 220 -8.61 10.69 1.62
N VAL A 221 -8.54 11.99 1.36
CA VAL A 221 -9.68 12.87 1.09
C VAL A 221 -9.32 13.82 -0.05
N GLU A 222 -10.22 14.01 -1.02
CA GLU A 222 -9.95 14.74 -2.26
C GLU A 222 -9.44 16.17 -2.02
N ASP A 223 -10.24 17.03 -1.39
CA ASP A 223 -9.90 18.45 -1.27
C ASP A 223 -8.60 18.65 -0.48
N THR A 224 -8.43 17.92 0.63
CA THR A 224 -7.20 17.99 1.42
C THR A 224 -5.98 17.52 0.63
N SER A 225 -6.12 16.47 -0.18
CA SER A 225 -5.01 15.98 -1.00
C SER A 225 -4.64 16.97 -2.09
N LEU A 226 -5.62 17.58 -2.75
CA LEU A 226 -5.41 18.60 -3.78
C LEU A 226 -4.76 19.87 -3.22
N GLN A 227 -5.17 20.30 -2.03
CA GLN A 227 -4.58 21.46 -1.35
C GLN A 227 -3.13 21.21 -0.91
N LEU A 228 -2.80 19.96 -0.53
CA LEU A 228 -1.46 19.60 -0.09
C LEU A 228 -0.48 19.30 -1.23
N LEU A 229 -0.91 19.20 -2.49
CA LEU A 229 -0.02 18.86 -3.61
C LEU A 229 1.25 19.73 -3.69
N PRO A 230 1.19 21.07 -3.57
CA PRO A 230 2.41 21.90 -3.60
C PRO A 230 3.37 21.57 -2.47
N ASP A 231 2.85 21.30 -1.26
CA ASP A 231 3.64 20.89 -0.11
C ASP A 231 4.18 19.47 -0.25
N MET A 232 3.42 18.54 -0.84
CA MET A 232 3.87 17.19 -1.13
C MET A 232 5.11 17.22 -2.04
N SER A 233 5.14 18.05 -3.08
CA SER A 233 6.32 18.18 -3.96
C SER A 233 7.55 18.64 -3.17
N ARG A 234 7.36 19.61 -2.27
CA ARG A 234 8.43 20.08 -1.37
C ARG A 234 8.92 19.00 -0.41
N ILE A 235 8.00 18.26 0.22
CA ILE A 235 8.30 17.17 1.16
C ILE A 235 9.05 16.04 0.44
N VAL A 236 8.59 15.63 -0.75
CA VAL A 236 9.24 14.55 -1.52
C VAL A 236 10.67 14.94 -1.92
N ARG A 237 10.89 16.21 -2.31
CA ARG A 237 12.24 16.73 -2.64
C ARG A 237 13.17 16.85 -1.43
N GLN A 238 12.64 16.84 -0.21
CA GLN A 238 13.43 16.85 1.02
C GLN A 238 13.87 15.46 1.48
N ARG A 239 13.40 14.39 0.82
CA ARG A 239 13.85 13.03 1.14
C ARG A 239 15.38 12.93 0.97
N PRO A 240 16.06 12.17 1.84
CA PRO A 240 17.47 11.85 1.63
C PRO A 240 17.71 11.28 0.24
N LEU A 241 18.86 11.56 -0.36
CA LEU A 241 19.22 10.96 -1.65
C LEU A 241 19.31 9.43 -1.58
N GLY A 242 19.64 8.90 -0.40
CA GLY A 242 19.81 7.48 -0.14
C GLY A 242 20.27 7.24 1.29
N PHE A 243 20.69 6.01 1.56
CA PHE A 243 21.03 5.52 2.88
C PHE A 243 22.33 4.72 2.86
N ALA A 244 23.08 4.77 3.96
CA ALA A 244 24.32 4.01 4.12
C ALA A 244 24.05 2.50 4.26
N SER A 245 22.96 2.13 4.95
CA SER A 245 22.50 0.75 5.14
C SER A 245 20.97 0.63 5.17
N LEU A 246 20.43 -0.59 5.12
CA LEU A 246 19.00 -0.84 5.34
C LEU A 246 18.52 -0.38 6.71
N GLU A 247 19.32 -0.62 7.75
CA GLU A 247 19.05 -0.22 9.13
C GLU A 247 18.95 1.30 9.23
N SER A 248 19.79 2.05 8.52
CA SER A 248 19.70 3.51 8.48
C SER A 248 18.44 4.00 7.77
N ALA A 249 17.98 3.29 6.72
CA ALA A 249 16.69 3.57 6.08
C ALA A 249 15.51 3.31 7.03
N ILE A 250 15.52 2.18 7.72
CA ILE A 250 14.49 1.81 8.71
C ILE A 250 14.48 2.82 9.86
N GLN A 251 15.65 3.15 10.41
CA GLN A 251 15.78 4.16 11.47
C GLN A 251 15.21 5.50 11.01
N TRP A 252 15.51 5.94 9.78
CA TRP A 252 15.00 7.20 9.25
C TRP A 252 13.47 7.21 9.24
N HIS A 253 12.80 6.20 8.69
CA HIS A 253 11.33 6.16 8.63
C HIS A 253 10.67 6.21 10.02
N ILE A 254 11.28 5.55 11.01
CA ILE A 254 10.80 5.56 12.40
C ILE A 254 11.02 6.92 13.04
N LYS A 255 12.22 7.50 12.91
CA LYS A 255 12.58 8.78 13.54
C LYS A 255 11.83 9.96 12.91
N THR A 256 11.58 9.94 11.60
CA THR A 256 10.73 10.93 10.92
C THR A 256 9.24 10.70 11.16
N ARG A 257 8.88 9.60 11.86
CA ARG A 257 7.49 9.19 12.12
C ARG A 257 6.67 8.98 10.83
N THR A 258 7.35 8.71 9.70
CA THR A 258 6.69 8.31 8.44
C THR A 258 6.01 6.96 8.62
N ILE A 259 6.65 6.06 9.37
CA ILE A 259 6.07 4.81 9.87
C ILE A 259 6.38 4.78 11.37
N ARG A 260 5.35 4.92 12.21
CA ARG A 260 5.50 5.01 13.67
C ARG A 260 5.76 3.64 14.29
N ASN A 261 5.20 2.59 13.71
CA ASN A 261 5.38 1.22 14.17
C ASN A 261 6.74 0.66 13.72
N ALA A 262 7.66 0.46 14.67
CA ALA A 262 8.99 -0.07 14.39
C ALA A 262 8.98 -1.49 13.81
N GLU A 263 8.04 -2.35 14.22
CA GLU A 263 7.94 -3.70 13.63
C GLU A 263 7.49 -3.62 12.17
N SER A 264 6.50 -2.77 11.86
CA SER A 264 6.05 -2.56 10.48
C SER A 264 7.17 -2.01 9.61
N ALA A 265 7.85 -0.96 10.07
CA ALA A 265 8.95 -0.34 9.34
C ALA A 265 10.08 -1.33 9.02
N ARG A 266 10.45 -2.21 9.96
CA ARG A 266 11.49 -3.24 9.76
C ARG A 266 11.10 -4.29 8.71
N ARG A 267 9.81 -4.45 8.43
CA ARG A 267 9.24 -5.39 7.44
C ARG A 267 8.99 -4.74 6.09
N SER A 268 8.47 -3.52 6.07
CA SER A 268 8.04 -2.82 4.84
C SER A 268 9.18 -2.06 4.16
N VAL A 269 9.97 -1.28 4.91
CA VAL A 269 11.03 -0.40 4.38
C VAL A 269 12.07 -1.11 3.50
N PRO A 270 12.50 -2.36 3.77
CA PRO A 270 13.43 -3.05 2.87
C PRO A 270 12.97 -3.15 1.41
N SER A 271 11.66 -3.13 1.14
CA SER A 271 11.12 -3.10 -0.23
C SER A 271 11.09 -1.72 -0.87
N LEU A 272 11.22 -0.66 -0.07
CA LEU A 272 11.14 0.75 -0.51
C LEU A 272 12.49 1.28 -0.99
N VAL A 273 13.56 0.52 -0.79
CA VAL A 273 14.92 0.86 -1.20
C VAL A 273 15.57 -0.31 -1.93
N HIS A 274 16.58 -0.04 -2.74
CA HIS A 274 17.37 -1.04 -3.43
C HIS A 274 18.85 -0.68 -3.41
N LEU A 275 19.70 -1.71 -3.45
CA LEU A 275 21.14 -1.53 -3.49
C LEU A 275 21.56 -1.16 -4.91
N MET A 276 22.15 0.02 -5.08
CA MET A 276 22.67 0.51 -6.35
C MET A 276 24.19 0.51 -6.34
N ARG A 277 24.79 -0.32 -7.21
CA ARG A 277 26.25 -0.39 -7.37
C ARG A 277 26.75 0.91 -8.01
N GLY A 278 27.79 1.51 -7.45
CA GLY A 278 28.40 2.75 -7.96
C GLY A 278 28.35 3.93 -7.00
N TYR A 279 27.52 3.87 -5.95
CA TYR A 279 27.49 4.86 -4.88
C TYR A 279 28.20 4.31 -3.65
N ARG A 280 29.30 4.94 -3.24
CA ARG A 280 30.12 4.47 -2.11
C ARG A 280 29.47 4.78 -0.75
N ASP A 281 29.01 6.02 -0.57
CA ASP A 281 28.55 6.48 0.76
C ASP A 281 27.07 6.19 1.04
N LEU A 282 26.23 6.30 0.01
CA LEU A 282 24.77 6.08 0.09
C LEU A 282 24.32 5.04 -0.95
N PRO A 283 24.71 3.75 -0.81
CA PRO A 283 24.42 2.72 -1.80
C PRO A 283 22.95 2.30 -1.85
N TRP A 284 22.17 2.56 -0.80
CA TRP A 284 20.75 2.23 -0.77
C TRP A 284 19.94 3.41 -1.29
N ARG A 285 19.28 3.22 -2.44
CA ARG A 285 18.50 4.25 -3.13
C ARG A 285 17.02 3.92 -3.07
N TRP A 286 16.18 4.94 -3.13
CA TRP A 286 14.73 4.76 -3.19
C TRP A 286 14.34 3.90 -4.38
N ASN A 287 13.38 3.00 -4.17
CA ASN A 287 12.86 2.14 -5.23
C ASN A 287 11.99 2.91 -6.22
N ALA A 288 11.13 3.80 -5.68
CA ALA A 288 10.22 4.63 -6.45
C ALA A 288 10.70 6.08 -6.55
N GLU A 289 10.79 6.58 -7.78
CA GLU A 289 11.10 7.97 -8.10
C GLU A 289 9.83 8.83 -7.96
N LEU A 290 9.42 9.06 -6.71
CA LEU A 290 8.12 9.65 -6.40
C LEU A 290 7.92 11.03 -7.03
N ILE A 291 8.99 11.83 -7.16
CA ILE A 291 8.88 13.18 -7.76
C ILE A 291 8.58 13.14 -9.26
N GLU A 292 9.03 12.11 -9.97
CA GLU A 292 8.72 11.92 -11.39
C GLU A 292 7.22 11.62 -11.63
N THR A 293 6.50 11.29 -10.55
CA THR A 293 5.05 11.03 -10.61
C THR A 293 4.20 12.28 -10.36
N GLU A 294 4.82 13.41 -9.99
CA GLU A 294 4.17 14.70 -9.72
C GLU A 294 3.13 15.11 -10.79
N PRO A 295 3.39 14.94 -12.12
CA PRO A 295 2.40 15.27 -13.15
C PRO A 295 1.07 14.52 -13.05
N TYR A 296 1.02 13.36 -12.37
CA TYR A 296 -0.16 12.52 -12.27
C TYR A 296 -0.99 12.75 -10.99
N TRP A 297 -0.44 13.42 -9.98
CA TRP A 297 -1.05 13.49 -8.64
C TRP A 297 -2.45 14.12 -8.64
N THR A 298 -2.64 15.20 -9.40
CA THR A 298 -3.98 15.82 -9.56
C THR A 298 -4.98 14.82 -10.15
N GLY A 299 -4.54 14.01 -11.12
CA GLY A 299 -5.38 12.99 -11.77
C GLY A 299 -5.78 11.86 -10.84
N TRP A 300 -4.98 11.55 -9.82
CA TRP A 300 -5.32 10.53 -8.83
C TRP A 300 -6.48 10.95 -7.93
N PHE A 301 -6.54 12.23 -7.54
CA PHE A 301 -7.46 12.68 -6.50
C PHE A 301 -8.69 13.41 -7.04
N LYS A 302 -8.61 14.03 -8.22
CA LYS A 302 -9.71 14.80 -8.78
C LYS A 302 -10.95 13.92 -9.04
N GLY A 303 -12.06 14.30 -8.42
CA GLY A 303 -13.35 13.62 -8.44
C GLY A 303 -13.42 12.36 -7.56
N LEU A 304 -12.37 12.04 -6.80
CA LEU A 304 -12.29 10.82 -6.00
C LEU A 304 -13.45 10.70 -5.00
N SER A 305 -13.79 11.77 -4.29
CA SER A 305 -14.84 11.71 -3.26
C SER A 305 -16.21 11.42 -3.87
N SER A 306 -16.50 12.02 -5.02
CA SER A 306 -17.75 11.73 -5.76
C SER A 306 -17.79 10.31 -6.29
N LYS A 307 -16.68 9.81 -6.85
CA LYS A 307 -16.57 8.44 -7.36
C LYS A 307 -16.68 7.41 -6.26
N PHE A 308 -16.04 7.64 -5.12
CA PHE A 308 -16.18 6.79 -3.93
C PHE A 308 -17.65 6.70 -3.51
N LEU A 309 -18.36 7.84 -3.38
CA LEU A 309 -19.79 7.86 -3.05
C LEU A 309 -20.72 7.33 -4.16
N ALA A 310 -20.20 7.03 -5.34
CA ALA A 310 -20.94 6.43 -6.44
C ALA A 310 -20.76 4.91 -6.53
N CYS A 311 -19.75 4.31 -5.89
CA CYS A 311 -19.56 2.84 -5.91
C CYS A 311 -20.81 2.12 -5.40
N HIS A 312 -21.23 1.06 -6.09
CA HIS A 312 -22.38 0.25 -5.66
C HIS A 312 -22.01 -0.68 -4.49
N ALA A 313 -20.73 -1.03 -4.37
CA ALA A 313 -20.20 -1.82 -3.26
C ALA A 313 -20.32 -1.08 -1.91
N ALA A 314 -20.17 -1.84 -0.81
CA ALA A 314 -20.09 -1.23 0.51
C ALA A 314 -18.85 -0.33 0.62
N ARG A 315 -18.92 0.74 1.40
CA ARG A 315 -17.87 1.77 1.47
C ARG A 315 -17.39 2.01 2.88
N LEU A 316 -16.08 2.06 3.05
CA LEU A 316 -15.39 2.36 4.30
C LEU A 316 -14.35 3.44 4.07
N LEU A 317 -14.30 4.42 4.96
CA LEU A 317 -13.23 5.40 5.03
C LEU A 317 -12.58 5.29 6.41
N ILE A 318 -11.27 5.05 6.44
CA ILE A 318 -10.47 5.05 7.67
C ILE A 318 -9.57 6.28 7.61
N LEU A 319 -9.65 7.18 8.58
CA LEU A 319 -8.80 8.37 8.67
C LEU A 319 -7.93 8.33 9.93
N ALA A 320 -6.73 8.90 9.86
CA ALA A 320 -5.96 9.19 11.06
C ALA A 320 -6.60 10.37 11.84
N GLU A 321 -7.06 11.40 11.12
CA GLU A 321 -7.61 12.64 11.69
C GLU A 321 -8.94 13.01 11.00
N THR A 322 -9.92 13.52 11.76
CA THR A 322 -11.27 13.86 11.25
C THR A 322 -11.39 15.24 10.62
N ASP A 323 -10.42 16.12 10.85
CA ASP A 323 -10.44 17.54 10.48
C ASP A 323 -10.31 17.79 8.96
N ARG A 324 -10.32 16.72 8.16
CA ARG A 324 -9.99 16.75 6.73
C ARG A 324 -11.12 16.28 5.81
N LEU A 325 -12.34 16.02 6.30
CA LEU A 325 -13.44 15.63 5.41
C LEU A 325 -13.83 16.80 4.49
N ASP A 326 -13.82 16.56 3.18
CA ASP A 326 -14.33 17.51 2.20
C ASP A 326 -15.86 17.58 2.25
N ARG A 327 -16.42 18.63 1.63
CA ARG A 327 -17.88 18.85 1.62
C ARG A 327 -18.65 17.65 1.06
N THR A 328 -18.12 16.99 0.05
CA THR A 328 -18.77 15.84 -0.61
C THR A 328 -18.86 14.65 0.35
N LEU A 329 -17.75 14.30 1.02
CA LEU A 329 -17.68 13.24 2.01
C LEU A 329 -18.45 13.58 3.29
N MET A 330 -18.48 14.84 3.72
CA MET A 330 -19.33 15.28 4.84
C MET A 330 -20.81 15.04 4.55
N ILE A 331 -21.30 15.48 3.38
CA ILE A 331 -22.69 15.24 2.96
C ILE A 331 -22.96 13.74 2.85
N GLY A 332 -22.04 12.98 2.24
CA GLY A 332 -22.14 11.53 2.14
C GLY A 332 -22.24 10.84 3.51
N GLN A 333 -21.49 11.31 4.49
CA GLN A 333 -21.50 10.78 5.85
C GLN A 333 -22.82 11.08 6.56
N MET A 334 -23.31 12.32 6.47
CA MET A 334 -24.61 12.72 7.04
C MET A 334 -25.77 11.94 6.41
N GLN A 335 -25.63 11.51 5.15
CA GLN A 335 -26.59 10.65 4.45
C GLN A 335 -26.39 9.15 4.71
N GLY A 336 -25.38 8.76 5.51
CA GLY A 336 -25.10 7.35 5.80
C GLY A 336 -24.59 6.55 4.61
N LYS A 337 -23.96 7.18 3.61
CA LYS A 337 -23.52 6.51 2.38
C LYS A 337 -22.30 5.61 2.56
N TYR A 338 -21.52 5.80 3.62
CA TYR A 338 -20.33 4.99 3.91
C TYR A 338 -20.12 4.90 5.43
N GLN A 339 -19.28 3.95 5.84
CA GLN A 339 -18.81 3.86 7.22
C GLN A 339 -17.54 4.71 7.37
N LEU A 340 -17.48 5.56 8.38
CA LEU A 340 -16.28 6.30 8.76
C LEU A 340 -15.71 5.71 10.05
N VAL A 341 -14.41 5.45 10.07
CA VAL A 341 -13.64 5.08 11.27
C VAL A 341 -12.45 6.01 11.37
N VAL A 342 -12.11 6.40 12.60
CA VAL A 342 -11.02 7.34 12.89
C VAL A 342 -10.05 6.65 13.82
N ASN A 343 -8.76 6.64 13.48
CA ASN A 343 -7.69 6.14 14.33
C ASN A 343 -6.73 7.29 14.68
N PRO A 344 -6.99 8.03 15.78
CA PRO A 344 -6.18 9.19 16.16
C PRO A 344 -4.78 8.82 16.67
N HIS A 345 -4.50 7.54 16.90
CA HIS A 345 -3.19 7.08 17.37
C HIS A 345 -2.21 6.84 16.21
N ALA A 346 -2.72 6.66 14.99
CA ALA A 346 -1.94 6.49 13.79
C ALA A 346 -1.48 7.83 13.19
N GLY A 347 -0.42 7.78 12.37
CA GLY A 347 -0.13 8.81 11.38
C GLY A 347 -0.76 8.45 10.03
N HIS A 348 -0.16 8.95 8.95
CA HIS A 348 -0.68 8.75 7.59
C HIS A 348 -0.81 7.28 7.18
N CYS A 349 0.08 6.41 7.68
CA CYS A 349 0.11 5.00 7.34
C CYS A 349 -0.68 4.18 8.37
N VAL A 350 -1.99 4.40 8.47
CA VAL A 350 -2.84 3.79 9.52
C VAL A 350 -2.70 2.27 9.60
N GLN A 351 -2.64 1.60 8.45
CA GLN A 351 -2.44 0.15 8.34
C GLN A 351 -1.09 -0.35 8.86
N GLU A 352 -0.07 0.52 8.91
CA GLU A 352 1.26 0.19 9.44
C GLU A 352 1.38 0.58 10.91
N ASP A 353 0.84 1.75 11.27
CA ASP A 353 0.97 2.33 12.60
C ASP A 353 0.10 1.60 13.63
N ASP A 354 -1.11 1.18 13.22
CA ASP A 354 -2.02 0.37 14.04
C ASP A 354 -2.65 -0.75 13.20
N PRO A 355 -1.88 -1.81 12.89
CA PRO A 355 -2.34 -2.91 12.06
C PRO A 355 -3.47 -3.70 12.72
N THR A 356 -3.51 -3.76 14.05
CA THR A 356 -4.51 -4.53 14.80
C THR A 356 -5.88 -3.87 14.71
N SER A 357 -5.99 -2.57 15.03
CA SER A 357 -7.26 -1.85 14.92
C SER A 357 -7.72 -1.74 13.47
N THR A 358 -6.78 -1.61 12.52
CA THR A 358 -7.11 -1.57 11.09
C THR A 358 -7.69 -2.91 10.63
N ALA A 359 -7.06 -4.03 11.00
CA ALA A 359 -7.54 -5.37 10.67
C ALA A 359 -8.91 -5.67 11.29
N ASP A 360 -9.13 -5.28 12.55
CA ASP A 360 -10.42 -5.44 13.25
C ASP A 360 -11.55 -4.68 12.52
N THR A 361 -11.30 -3.42 12.17
CA THR A 361 -12.22 -2.59 11.40
C THR A 361 -12.59 -3.23 10.06
N LEU A 362 -11.57 -3.68 9.31
CA LEU A 362 -11.76 -4.29 7.99
C LEU A 362 -12.48 -5.64 8.09
N PHE A 363 -12.18 -6.44 9.10
CA PHE A 363 -12.85 -7.72 9.36
C PHE A 363 -14.34 -7.52 9.67
N HIS A 364 -14.68 -6.59 10.56
CA HIS A 364 -16.07 -6.29 10.89
C HIS A 364 -16.83 -5.70 9.71
N PHE A 365 -16.18 -4.82 8.95
CA PHE A 365 -16.72 -4.28 7.70
C PHE A 365 -17.01 -5.40 6.69
N TRP A 366 -16.06 -6.32 6.47
CA TRP A 366 -16.26 -7.49 5.61
C TRP A 366 -17.42 -8.36 6.11
N ARG A 367 -17.39 -8.80 7.37
CA ARG A 367 -18.40 -9.69 7.96
C ARG A 367 -19.82 -9.16 7.79
N ARG A 368 -20.03 -7.85 7.98
CA ARG A 368 -21.35 -7.22 7.82
C ARG A 368 -21.83 -7.23 6.37
N ASN A 369 -20.92 -7.11 5.41
CA ASN A 369 -21.23 -6.85 4.01
C ASN A 369 -21.13 -8.08 3.11
N ASP A 370 -20.43 -9.13 3.52
CA ASP A 370 -20.16 -10.28 2.66
C ASP A 370 -21.42 -11.10 2.35
N LYS A 371 -22.36 -11.18 3.29
CA LYS A 371 -23.59 -11.98 3.14
C LYS A 371 -24.76 -11.23 2.49
N LEU A 372 -24.57 -9.98 2.10
CA LEU A 372 -25.65 -9.17 1.56
C LEU A 372 -25.69 -9.24 0.02
N PRO A 373 -26.87 -9.43 -0.60
CA PRO A 373 -27.04 -9.28 -2.04
C PRO A 373 -26.54 -7.92 -2.53
N PRO A 374 -26.11 -7.79 -3.80
CA PRO A 374 -25.85 -6.47 -4.39
C PRO A 374 -27.08 -5.56 -4.25
N GLY A 375 -26.90 -4.34 -3.75
CA GLY A 375 -27.96 -3.32 -3.68
C GLY A 375 -28.84 -3.29 -2.42
N LEU A 376 -28.66 -4.17 -1.43
CA LEU A 376 -29.48 -4.19 -0.20
C LEU A 376 -28.57 -4.25 1.03
N ARG A 377 -28.20 -3.11 1.63
CA ARG A 377 -27.28 -3.11 2.80
C ARG A 377 -27.62 -2.11 3.90
N ALA A 378 -27.53 -2.59 5.14
CA ALA A 378 -27.84 -1.89 6.38
C ALA A 378 -26.79 -0.81 6.70
N VAL A 379 -27.28 0.37 7.05
CA VAL A 379 -26.48 1.51 7.53
C VAL A 379 -26.71 1.67 9.03
N GLY A 380 -25.65 1.54 9.83
CA GLY A 380 -25.66 1.85 11.28
C GLY A 380 -26.14 0.72 12.20
N PRO A 381 -25.80 0.79 13.51
CA PRO A 381 -26.19 -0.22 14.49
C PRO A 381 -27.69 -0.12 14.80
N SER A 382 -28.32 -1.25 15.10
CA SER A 382 -29.63 -1.31 15.77
C SER A 382 -29.49 -0.94 17.24
#